data_AF-A0A962HBG2-F1
#
_entry.id   AF-A0A962HBG2-F1
#
_cell.length_a   1.000
_cell.length_b   1.000
_cell.length_c   1.000
_cell.angle_alpha   90.00
_cell.angle_beta   90.00
_cell.angle_gamma   90.00
#
_symmetry.space_group_name_H-M   'P 1'
#
loop_
_entity.id
_entity.type
_entity.pdbx_description
1 polymer ?
#
loop_
_entity_poly.entity_id
_entity_poly.type
_entity_poly.pdbx_seq_one_letter_code
_entity_poly.pdbx_strand_id
1 'polypeptide(L)'
;MLRHATGILLLCASACLWAAQPGTLRVDFVHSGNALTEMYSLDRVLLEPLPWPGSLDQRIDTLRRGAYFFDVVEPGTGKVLYSRGFSSIFGEWRTTEEAQKG
;
A
#
# COMPACT_ATOMS: atom_id res chain seq x y z
N MET A 1 53.77 5.64 -0.32
CA MET A 1 52.72 5.51 0.71
C MET A 1 51.37 6.12 0.32
N LEU A 2 51.21 6.71 -0.88
CA LEU A 2 49.99 7.42 -1.31
C LEU A 2 49.24 6.67 -2.44
N ARG A 3 49.12 5.33 -2.34
CA ARG A 3 48.32 4.51 -3.28
C ARG A 3 47.25 3.66 -2.58
N HIS A 4 47.23 3.64 -1.25
CA HIS A 4 46.27 2.87 -0.46
C HIS A 4 45.09 3.72 0.06
N ALA A 5 45.22 5.06 0.08
CA ALA A 5 44.15 5.96 0.51
C ALA A 5 43.02 6.09 -0.53
N THR A 6 43.32 5.91 -1.82
CA THR A 6 42.33 6.00 -2.92
C THR A 6 41.40 4.80 -2.98
N GLY A 7 41.85 3.62 -2.54
CA GLY A 7 41.03 2.40 -2.51
C GLY A 7 39.97 2.40 -1.40
N ILE A 8 40.30 2.98 -0.24
CA ILE A 8 39.38 3.07 0.91
C ILE A 8 38.27 4.11 0.67
N LEU A 9 38.58 5.19 -0.05
CA LEU A 9 37.60 6.24 -0.38
C LEU A 9 36.54 5.77 -1.40
N LEU A 10 36.91 4.84 -2.30
CA LEU A 10 36.01 4.25 -3.30
C LEU A 10 35.08 3.17 -2.74
N LEU A 11 35.43 2.52 -1.63
CA LEU A 11 34.55 1.56 -0.95
C LEU A 11 33.47 2.21 -0.07
N CYS A 12 33.67 3.45 0.40
CA CYS A 12 32.64 4.18 1.17
C CYS A 12 31.58 4.83 0.28
N ALA A 13 31.90 5.15 -0.98
CA ALA A 13 30.97 5.82 -1.89
C ALA A 13 29.79 4.93 -2.34
N SER A 14 29.97 3.60 -2.34
CA SER A 14 28.92 2.65 -2.74
C SER A 14 27.86 2.40 -1.67
N ALA A 15 28.14 2.71 -0.39
CA ALA A 15 27.19 2.54 0.71
C ALA A 15 26.20 3.71 0.84
N CYS A 16 26.48 4.85 0.19
CA CYS A 16 25.74 6.10 0.38
C CYS A 16 24.61 6.33 -0.65
N LEU A 17 24.35 5.36 -1.53
CA LEU A 17 23.35 5.48 -2.60
C LEU A 17 22.14 4.55 -2.44
N TRP A 18 21.94 3.97 -1.26
CA TRP A 18 20.60 3.52 -0.89
C TRP A 18 19.88 4.71 -0.26
N ALA A 19 19.30 5.58 -1.11
CA ALA A 19 18.18 6.38 -0.64
C ALA A 19 17.19 5.38 -0.03
N ALA A 20 16.99 5.42 1.28
CA ALA A 20 16.17 4.44 1.97
C ALA A 20 14.78 4.48 1.33
N GLN A 21 14.47 3.45 0.53
CA GLN A 21 13.16 3.33 -0.08
C GLN A 21 12.12 3.32 1.06
N PRO A 22 10.95 3.97 0.87
CA PRO A 22 9.96 4.04 1.92
C PRO A 22 9.53 2.63 2.33
N GLY A 23 9.21 2.45 3.62
CA GLY A 23 8.67 1.19 4.12
C GLY A 23 7.27 0.92 3.59
N THR A 24 6.80 -0.33 3.73
CA THR A 24 5.44 -0.73 3.37
C THR A 24 4.56 -0.81 4.61
N LEU A 25 3.43 -0.11 4.61
CA LEU A 25 2.39 -0.28 5.61
C LEU A 25 1.35 -1.28 5.08
N ARG A 26 1.26 -2.47 5.69
CA ARG A 26 0.19 -3.43 5.42
C ARG A 26 -1.01 -3.12 6.31
N VAL A 27 -2.18 -2.99 5.70
CA VAL A 27 -3.46 -2.79 6.39
C VAL A 27 -4.34 -3.99 6.10
N ASP A 28 -4.55 -4.82 7.13
CA ASP A 28 -5.45 -5.95 7.03
C ASP A 28 -6.82 -5.50 7.60
N PHE A 29 -7.89 -5.73 6.84
CA PHE A 29 -9.25 -5.38 7.22
C PHE A 29 -10.23 -6.50 6.86
N VAL A 30 -11.35 -6.55 7.57
CA VAL A 30 -12.47 -7.43 7.25
C VAL A 30 -13.49 -6.65 6.45
N HIS A 31 -13.88 -7.20 5.30
CA HIS A 31 -14.97 -6.72 4.47
C HIS A 31 -16.16 -7.64 4.69
N SER A 32 -17.18 -7.17 5.42
CA SER A 32 -18.30 -7.98 5.89
C SER A 32 -19.65 -7.36 5.56
N GLY A 33 -20.71 -8.15 5.68
CA GLY A 33 -22.06 -7.73 5.36
C GLY A 33 -22.88 -8.85 4.74
N ASN A 34 -23.87 -8.47 3.95
CA ASN A 34 -24.76 -9.36 3.20
C ASN A 34 -25.13 -8.69 1.88
N ALA A 35 -26.20 -9.14 1.22
CA ALA A 35 -26.64 -8.52 -0.04
C ALA A 35 -26.96 -7.02 0.08
N LEU A 36 -27.48 -6.59 1.23
CA LEU A 36 -28.02 -5.25 1.47
C LEU A 36 -27.10 -4.34 2.30
N THR A 37 -26.20 -4.91 3.10
CA THR A 37 -25.30 -4.16 4.00
C THR A 37 -23.85 -4.46 3.71
N GLU A 38 -22.98 -3.47 3.90
CA GLU A 38 -21.54 -3.58 3.73
C GLU A 38 -20.82 -2.79 4.83
N MET A 39 -19.83 -3.41 5.45
CA MET A 39 -19.06 -2.85 6.55
C MET A 39 -17.58 -3.22 6.43
N TYR A 40 -16.73 -2.32 6.92
CA TYR A 40 -15.30 -2.52 7.04
C TYR A 40 -14.88 -2.44 8.51
N SER A 41 -14.06 -3.38 8.96
CA SER A 41 -13.42 -3.30 10.28
C SER A 41 -11.92 -3.52 10.16
N LEU A 42 -11.14 -2.66 10.79
CA LEU A 42 -9.68 -2.80 10.86
C LEU A 42 -9.31 -4.02 11.70
N ASP A 43 -8.49 -4.92 11.17
CA ASP A 43 -7.89 -6.02 11.94
C ASP A 43 -6.53 -5.58 12.50
N ARG A 44 -5.60 -5.19 11.63
CA ARG A 44 -4.26 -4.76 12.03
C ARG A 44 -3.59 -3.86 11.01
N VAL A 45 -2.58 -3.16 11.50
CA VAL A 45 -1.67 -2.35 10.70
C VAL A 45 -0.24 -2.77 11.05
N LEU A 46 0.53 -3.15 10.03
CA LEU A 46 1.90 -3.66 10.20
C LEU A 46 2.85 -2.89 9.30
N LEU A 47 4.05 -2.59 9.82
CA LEU A 47 5.16 -2.16 8.99
C LEU A 47 5.90 -3.41 8.52
N GLU A 48 5.91 -3.65 7.21
CA GLU A 48 6.64 -4.78 6.65
C GLU A 48 8.16 -4.54 6.69
N PRO A 49 8.97 -5.61 6.81
CA PRO A 49 10.42 -5.48 6.94
C PRO A 49 11.12 -5.09 5.64
N LEU A 50 10.44 -5.24 4.49
CA LEU A 50 10.99 -4.91 3.18
C LEU A 50 10.49 -3.55 2.70
N PRO A 51 11.30 -2.85 1.87
CA PRO A 51 10.88 -1.60 1.25
C PRO A 51 9.64 -1.75 0.36
N TRP A 52 9.03 -0.61 0.04
CA TRP A 52 7.88 -0.53 -0.87
C TRP A 52 8.18 -1.15 -2.23
N PRO A 53 7.43 -2.20 -2.64
CA PRO A 53 7.71 -2.89 -3.90
C PRO A 53 7.08 -2.20 -5.13
N GLY A 54 6.18 -1.23 -4.93
CA GLY A 54 5.47 -0.56 -6.02
C GLY A 54 6.22 0.65 -6.61
N SER A 55 5.73 1.17 -7.74
CA SER A 55 6.25 2.42 -8.32
C SER A 55 5.95 3.62 -7.42
N LEU A 56 6.96 4.45 -7.16
CA LEU A 56 6.82 5.70 -6.41
C LEU A 56 6.28 6.87 -7.26
N ASP A 57 6.35 6.74 -8.59
CA ASP A 57 5.82 7.70 -9.56
C ASP A 57 4.31 7.53 -9.78
N GLN A 58 3.76 6.36 -9.43
CA GLN A 58 2.36 6.00 -9.63
C GLN A 58 1.62 5.77 -8.30
N ARG A 59 1.84 6.68 -7.34
CA ARG A 59 1.17 6.64 -6.04
C ARG A 59 -0.31 6.98 -6.11
N ILE A 60 -0.72 7.77 -7.10
CA ILE A 60 -2.11 8.20 -7.29
C ILE A 60 -2.69 7.43 -8.47
N ASP A 61 -3.67 6.58 -8.18
CA ASP A 61 -4.46 5.89 -9.20
C ASP A 61 -5.48 6.86 -9.82
N THR A 62 -5.25 7.21 -11.09
CA THR A 62 -6.12 8.05 -11.91
C THR A 62 -7.12 7.25 -12.73
N LEU A 63 -6.96 5.93 -12.83
CA LEU A 63 -7.82 5.05 -13.61
C LEU A 63 -9.09 4.67 -12.86
N ARG A 64 -9.04 4.66 -11.53
CA ARG A 64 -10.20 4.41 -10.64
C ARG A 64 -10.96 3.12 -10.97
N ARG A 65 -10.22 2.04 -11.25
CA ARG A 65 -10.79 0.75 -11.64
C ARG A 65 -11.10 -0.11 -10.41
N GLY A 66 -12.12 -0.96 -10.52
CA GLY A 66 -12.56 -1.85 -9.43
C GLY A 66 -13.84 -1.34 -8.76
N ALA A 67 -14.46 -2.21 -7.97
CA ALA A 67 -15.69 -1.86 -7.23
C ALA A 67 -15.41 -1.00 -5.99
N TYR A 68 -14.18 -1.03 -5.48
CA TYR A 68 -13.77 -0.40 -4.24
C TYR A 68 -12.50 0.44 -4.44
N PHE A 69 -12.26 1.36 -3.52
CA PHE A 69 -11.15 2.31 -3.60
C PHE A 69 -10.51 2.51 -2.23
N PHE A 70 -9.18 2.50 -2.18
CA PHE A 70 -8.41 2.74 -0.97
C PHE A 70 -7.62 4.04 -1.12
N ASP A 71 -7.91 5.02 -0.26
CA ASP A 71 -7.25 6.33 -0.24
C ASP A 71 -6.49 6.53 1.08
N VAL A 72 -5.26 7.00 0.98
CA VAL A 72 -4.48 7.54 2.11
C VAL A 72 -4.44 9.05 1.95
N VAL A 73 -4.95 9.77 2.95
CA VAL A 73 -5.07 11.22 2.91
C VAL A 73 -4.26 11.89 4.02
N GLU A 74 -3.71 13.05 3.72
CA GLU A 74 -3.11 13.93 4.72
C GLU A 74 -4.19 14.46 5.67
N PRO A 75 -4.03 14.30 7.00
CA PRO A 75 -4.94 14.88 7.97
C PRO A 75 -5.01 16.41 7.83
N GLY A 76 -6.22 16.98 7.95
CA GLY A 76 -6.45 18.42 7.90
C GLY A 76 -6.64 18.99 6.50
N THR A 77 -5.76 18.67 5.54
CA THR A 77 -5.88 19.16 4.15
C THR A 77 -6.74 18.27 3.27
N GLY A 78 -6.84 16.97 3.59
CA GLY A 78 -7.54 15.98 2.76
C GLY A 78 -6.79 15.64 1.46
N LYS A 79 -5.53 16.08 1.31
CA LYS A 79 -4.71 15.78 0.13
C LYS A 79 -4.46 14.28 0.04
N VAL A 80 -4.79 13.66 -1.10
CA VAL A 80 -4.48 12.26 -1.36
C VAL A 80 -2.97 12.06 -1.51
N LEU A 81 -2.40 11.17 -0.70
CA LEU A 81 -0.98 10.81 -0.68
C LEU A 81 -0.71 9.48 -1.40
N TYR A 82 -1.71 8.59 -1.41
CA TYR A 82 -1.70 7.32 -2.13
C TYR A 82 -3.14 6.90 -2.43
N SER A 83 -3.36 6.29 -3.59
CA SER A 83 -4.65 5.68 -3.91
C SER A 83 -4.52 4.44 -4.78
N ARG A 84 -5.45 3.50 -4.60
CA ARG A 84 -5.57 2.31 -5.44
C ARG A 84 -7.01 1.80 -5.50
N GLY A 85 -7.49 1.58 -6.71
CA GLY A 85 -8.72 0.83 -6.94
C GLY A 85 -8.51 -0.68 -6.87
N PHE A 86 -9.53 -1.40 -6.39
CA PHE A 86 -9.51 -2.85 -6.26
C PHE A 86 -10.92 -3.44 -6.34
N SER A 87 -11.00 -4.75 -6.55
CA SER A 87 -12.21 -5.55 -6.34
C SER A 87 -11.91 -6.59 -5.27
N SER A 88 -12.92 -6.97 -4.50
CA SER A 88 -12.80 -7.96 -3.43
C SER A 88 -13.70 -9.16 -3.70
N ILE A 89 -13.35 -10.31 -3.12
CA ILE A 89 -14.19 -11.51 -3.14
C ILE A 89 -15.56 -11.22 -2.50
N PHE A 90 -15.64 -10.36 -1.47
CA PHE A 90 -16.91 -9.93 -0.91
C PHE A 90 -17.82 -9.28 -1.97
N GLY A 91 -17.27 -8.44 -2.86
CA GLY A 91 -18.03 -7.82 -3.94
C GLY A 91 -18.64 -8.81 -4.94
N GLU A 92 -18.01 -9.97 -5.11
CA GLU A 92 -18.56 -11.07 -5.88
C GLU A 92 -19.57 -11.87 -5.03
N TRP A 93 -19.22 -12.21 -3.78
CA TRP A 93 -20.04 -13.01 -2.89
C TRP A 93 -21.39 -12.35 -2.57
N ARG A 94 -21.44 -11.03 -2.40
CA ARG A 94 -22.68 -10.30 -2.05
C ARG A 94 -23.79 -10.44 -3.08
N THR A 95 -23.47 -10.85 -4.31
CA THR A 95 -24.47 -11.07 -5.38
C THR A 95 -25.03 -12.50 -5.40
N THR A 96 -24.54 -13.38 -4.53
CA THR A 96 -25.00 -14.77 -4.44
C THR A 96 -26.32 -14.88 -3.66
N GLU A 97 -27.02 -16.00 -3.84
CA GLU A 97 -28.21 -16.32 -3.03
C GLU A 97 -27.90 -16.50 -1.55
N GLU A 98 -26.68 -16.90 -1.20
CA GLU A 98 -26.24 -17.05 0.19
C GLU A 98 -26.30 -15.69 0.90
N ALA A 99 -25.74 -14.65 0.29
CA ALA A 99 -25.75 -13.30 0.85
C ALA A 99 -27.16 -12.69 0.98
N GLN A 100 -28.16 -13.22 0.26
CA GLN A 100 -29.56 -12.77 0.38
C GLN A 100 -30.26 -13.32 1.63
N LYS A 101 -29.72 -14.38 2.25
CA LYS A 101 -30.38 -15.08 3.35
C LYS A 101 -30.08 -14.49 4.74
N GLY A 102 -29.14 -13.54 4.81
CA GLY A 102 -28.75 -12.87 6.05
C GLY A 102 -27.63 -13.58 6.79
#